data_AF-A0A7J9VD36-F1
#
_entry.id   AF-A0A7J9VD36-F1
#
_cell.length_a   1.000
_cell.length_b   1.000
_cell.length_c   1.000
_cell.angle_alpha   90.00
_cell.angle_beta   90.00
_cell.angle_gamma   90.00
#
_symmetry.space_group_name_H-M   'P 1'
#
loop_
_entity.id
_entity.type
_entity.pdbx_description
1 polymer ?
#
loop_
_entity_poly.entity_id
_entity_poly.type
_entity_poly.pdbx_seq_one_letter_code
_entity_poly.pdbx_strand_id
1 'polypeptide(L)'
;MSVSGSENLSTRTFGNEDSLPRVPLPSVAESCERFLEWCAPLLTEDELAETKAAVEEFQRDGSAAHTLQAALAEYDATDGVHSWLDTFWPYRYLGRRDRIALNANFFFLFNDVDADQANRAAGLIASALHFKSLLDEERIPPVVQRGAPQSMEQNKFLFSTTRIPGAVQDTVRAPYRDEWPGPSTERHILVFYRGNLFRMDVLGEEGTPHTLDELADGLRAVMDAGATPAAPGTSVGHLTTKARAEWAASRQDLLAADPGNPVLFDEVERALFCVCLDDLVPEEPLAACD
;
A
#
# COMPACT_ATOMS: atom_id res chain seq x y z
N MET A 1 21.18 23.71 -14.52
CA MET A 1 19.76 24.11 -14.53
C MET A 1 19.56 25.14 -13.43
N SER A 2 19.06 26.32 -13.79
CA SER A 2 18.78 27.41 -12.87
C SER A 2 17.64 26.97 -11.95
N VAL A 3 17.88 26.88 -10.65
CA VAL A 3 16.82 26.75 -9.63
C VAL A 3 16.18 28.13 -9.51
N SER A 4 15.25 28.42 -10.42
CA SER A 4 14.46 29.63 -10.39
C SER A 4 13.32 29.45 -9.39
N GLY A 5 13.29 30.31 -8.38
CA GLY A 5 12.09 30.58 -7.58
C GLY A 5 11.95 29.70 -6.35
N SER A 6 12.19 30.29 -5.18
CA SER A 6 11.38 29.96 -4.01
C SER A 6 9.93 30.34 -4.32
N GLU A 7 9.23 29.51 -5.08
CA GLU A 7 7.77 29.53 -5.04
C GLU A 7 7.38 29.29 -3.59
N ASN A 8 6.42 30.07 -3.08
CA ASN A 8 5.90 29.87 -1.73
C ASN A 8 5.22 28.50 -1.71
N LEU A 9 5.97 27.46 -1.33
CA LEU A 9 5.45 26.11 -1.17
C LEU A 9 4.26 26.16 -0.22
N SER A 10 3.19 25.49 -0.60
CA SER A 10 2.03 25.34 0.28
C SER A 10 2.44 24.58 1.53
N THR A 11 1.86 24.98 2.67
CA THR A 11 2.01 24.27 3.95
C THR A 11 0.98 23.16 4.13
N ARG A 12 -0.02 23.07 3.25
CA ARG A 12 -1.05 22.02 3.28
C ARG A 12 -0.48 20.72 2.71
N THR A 13 -0.87 19.58 3.27
CA THR A 13 -0.34 18.26 2.91
C THR A 13 -0.31 17.97 1.42
N PHE A 14 -1.42 18.21 0.69
CA PHE A 14 -1.50 17.99 -0.76
C PHE A 14 -1.36 19.30 -1.56
N GLY A 15 -0.98 20.39 -0.91
CA GLY A 15 -1.06 21.72 -1.51
C GLY A 15 -0.02 22.02 -2.59
N ASN A 16 0.89 21.08 -2.88
CA ASN A 16 1.90 21.22 -3.92
C ASN A 16 1.75 20.17 -5.04
N GLU A 17 0.74 19.29 -5.02
CA GLU A 17 0.63 18.19 -6.02
C GLU A 17 0.53 18.71 -7.46
N ASP A 18 -0.31 19.72 -7.68
CA ASP A 18 -0.55 20.28 -9.03
C ASP A 18 0.68 21.02 -9.60
N SER A 19 1.66 21.39 -8.76
CA SER A 19 2.89 22.04 -9.19
C SER A 19 4.07 21.08 -9.35
N LEU A 20 3.90 19.79 -9.03
CA LEU A 20 4.96 18.81 -9.20
C LEU A 20 5.29 18.62 -10.68
N PRO A 21 6.59 18.54 -11.03
CA PRO A 21 6.98 18.21 -12.39
C PRO A 21 6.56 16.78 -12.72
N ARG A 22 6.14 16.56 -13.97
CA ARG A 22 5.90 15.22 -14.49
C ARG A 22 7.18 14.40 -14.45
N VAL A 23 7.04 13.08 -14.30
CA VAL A 23 8.15 12.14 -14.48
C VAL A 23 8.65 12.26 -15.93
N PRO A 24 9.93 12.60 -16.16
CA PRO A 24 10.44 12.74 -17.51
C PRO A 24 10.29 11.44 -18.30
N LEU A 25 9.86 11.53 -19.56
CA LEU A 25 9.87 10.42 -20.49
C LEU A 25 11.21 10.40 -21.23
N PRO A 26 12.11 9.44 -20.95
CA PRO A 26 13.40 9.37 -21.64
C PRO A 26 13.22 9.00 -23.11
N SER A 27 14.17 9.43 -23.95
CA SER A 27 14.22 8.98 -25.35
C SER A 27 14.60 7.51 -25.45
N VAL A 28 14.31 6.90 -26.61
CA VAL A 28 14.74 5.53 -26.93
C VAL A 28 16.27 5.41 -26.85
N ALA A 29 17.00 6.40 -27.37
CA ALA A 29 18.46 6.42 -27.37
C ALA A 29 19.04 6.44 -25.96
N GLU A 30 18.61 7.37 -25.10
CA GLU A 30 19.08 7.45 -23.71
C GLU A 30 18.71 6.19 -22.91
N SER A 31 17.56 5.56 -23.21
CA SER A 31 17.15 4.32 -22.56
C SER A 31 18.02 3.14 -23.00
N CYS A 32 18.35 3.04 -24.28
CA CYS A 32 19.23 2.01 -24.83
C CYS A 32 20.67 2.14 -24.34
N GLU A 33 21.21 3.35 -24.28
CA GLU A 33 22.54 3.62 -23.74
C GLU A 33 22.65 3.16 -22.28
N ARG A 34 21.71 3.58 -21.43
CA ARG A 34 21.66 3.16 -20.01
C ARG A 34 21.44 1.67 -19.85
N PHE A 35 20.60 1.05 -20.69
CA PHE A 35 20.39 -0.40 -20.65
C PHE A 35 21.70 -1.16 -20.90
N LEU A 36 22.46 -0.79 -21.93
CA LEU A 36 23.75 -1.39 -22.23
C LEU A 36 24.79 -1.16 -21.13
N GLU A 37 24.85 0.05 -20.57
CA GLU A 37 25.73 0.36 -19.44
C GLU A 37 25.45 -0.55 -18.23
N TRP A 38 24.17 -0.73 -17.89
CA TRP A 38 23.76 -1.49 -16.71
C TRP A 38 23.83 -3.00 -16.91
N CYS A 39 23.58 -3.51 -18.11
CA CYS A 39 23.64 -4.94 -18.37
C CYS A 39 25.06 -5.44 -18.63
N ALA A 40 25.95 -4.62 -19.19
CA ALA A 40 27.33 -5.00 -19.53
C ALA A 40 28.09 -5.75 -18.42
N PRO A 41 28.10 -5.35 -17.14
CA PRO A 41 28.82 -6.08 -16.09
C PRO A 41 28.20 -7.45 -15.73
N LEU A 42 27.00 -7.75 -16.21
CA LEU A 42 26.28 -9.01 -15.96
C LEU A 42 26.45 -10.02 -17.09
N LEU A 43 27.05 -9.62 -18.22
CA LEU A 43 27.11 -10.41 -19.44
C LEU A 43 28.55 -10.84 -19.75
N THR A 44 28.69 -12.00 -20.37
CA THR A 44 29.93 -12.38 -21.07
C THR A 44 30.16 -11.50 -22.30
N GLU A 45 31.37 -11.56 -22.87
CA GLU A 45 31.70 -10.78 -24.07
C GLU A 45 30.80 -11.11 -25.27
N ASP A 46 30.52 -12.40 -25.49
CA ASP A 46 29.64 -12.85 -26.57
C ASP A 46 28.20 -12.41 -26.35
N GLU A 47 27.65 -12.56 -25.14
CA GLU A 47 26.30 -12.10 -24.79
C GLU A 47 26.16 -10.58 -24.89
N LEU A 48 27.18 -9.82 -24.50
CA LEU A 48 27.20 -8.38 -24.66
C LEU A 48 27.24 -7.97 -26.13
N ALA A 49 28.00 -8.68 -26.97
CA ALA A 49 28.05 -8.42 -28.42
C ALA A 49 26.68 -8.68 -29.07
N GLU A 50 26.02 -9.79 -28.72
CA GLU A 50 24.65 -10.09 -29.17
C GLU A 50 23.65 -9.02 -28.70
N THR A 51 23.72 -8.64 -27.42
CA THR A 51 22.85 -7.62 -26.83
C THR A 51 23.02 -6.27 -27.52
N LYS A 52 24.26 -5.86 -27.81
CA LYS A 52 24.54 -4.62 -28.56
C LYS A 52 23.93 -4.65 -29.95
N ALA A 53 24.08 -5.75 -30.68
CA ALA A 53 23.48 -5.89 -32.01
C ALA A 53 21.93 -5.80 -31.96
N ALA A 54 21.31 -6.42 -30.96
CA ALA A 54 19.85 -6.34 -30.76
C ALA A 54 19.39 -4.91 -30.42
N VAL A 55 20.13 -4.20 -29.55
CA VAL A 55 19.84 -2.81 -29.18
C VAL A 55 20.05 -1.85 -30.35
N GLU A 56 21.06 -2.08 -31.20
CA GLU A 56 21.24 -1.32 -32.45
C GLU A 56 20.04 -1.52 -33.38
N GLU A 57 19.59 -2.76 -33.57
CA GLU A 57 18.41 -3.07 -34.38
C GLU A 57 17.14 -2.42 -33.83
N PHE A 58 16.94 -2.49 -32.52
CA PHE A 58 15.82 -1.85 -31.85
C PHE A 58 15.81 -0.33 -32.04
N GLN A 59 16.97 0.32 -32.14
CA GLN A 59 17.06 1.78 -32.33
C GLN A 59 16.91 2.26 -33.77
N ARG A 60 17.04 1.38 -34.78
CA ARG A 60 17.00 1.78 -36.19
C ARG A 60 15.71 2.52 -36.55
N ASP A 61 15.81 3.44 -37.49
CA ASP A 61 14.64 4.11 -38.07
C ASP A 61 13.65 3.08 -38.61
N GLY A 62 12.36 3.27 -38.29
CA GLY A 62 11.29 2.36 -38.67
C GLY A 62 11.16 1.08 -37.83
N SER A 63 11.98 0.92 -36.77
CA SER A 63 11.76 -0.15 -35.80
C SER A 63 10.48 0.08 -34.98
N ALA A 64 10.01 -0.99 -34.33
CA ALA A 64 8.87 -0.91 -33.41
C ALA A 64 9.13 0.01 -32.20
N ALA A 65 10.39 0.27 -31.83
CA ALA A 65 10.74 1.12 -30.70
C ALA A 65 10.15 2.52 -30.82
N HIS A 66 10.26 3.12 -32.01
CA HIS A 66 9.78 4.47 -32.27
C HIS A 66 8.25 4.55 -32.28
N THR A 67 7.59 3.51 -32.78
CA THR A 67 6.12 3.39 -32.70
C THR A 67 5.65 3.26 -31.25
N LEU A 68 6.31 2.43 -30.45
CA LEU A 68 5.99 2.26 -29.03
C LEU A 68 6.28 3.53 -28.21
N GLN A 69 7.40 4.21 -28.48
CA GLN A 69 7.74 5.48 -27.85
C GLN A 69 6.70 6.56 -28.17
N ALA A 70 6.25 6.65 -29.43
CA ALA A 70 5.22 7.59 -29.83
C ALA A 70 3.89 7.32 -29.11
N ALA A 71 3.48 6.05 -29.02
CA ALA A 71 2.28 5.66 -28.28
C ALA A 71 2.40 5.97 -26.77
N LEU A 72 3.59 5.79 -26.19
CA LEU A 72 3.84 6.13 -24.79
C LEU A 72 3.81 7.65 -24.56
N ALA A 73 4.34 8.44 -25.48
CA ALA A 73 4.27 9.90 -25.42
C ALA A 73 2.84 10.42 -25.59
N GLU A 74 2.04 9.81 -26.47
CA GLU A 74 0.62 10.11 -26.63
C GLU A 74 -0.17 9.80 -25.35
N TYR A 75 0.10 8.65 -24.73
CA TYR A 75 -0.49 8.29 -23.44
C TYR A 75 -0.08 9.28 -22.34
N ASP A 76 1.21 9.64 -22.24
CA ASP A 76 1.68 10.63 -21.26
C ASP A 76 1.01 11.99 -21.44
N ALA A 77 0.70 12.38 -22.68
CA ALA A 77 0.04 13.64 -23.00
C ALA A 77 -1.50 13.62 -22.82
N THR A 78 -2.10 12.49 -22.45
CA THR A 78 -3.55 12.36 -22.30
C THR A 78 -4.04 13.08 -21.04
N ASP A 79 -5.15 13.83 -21.16
CA ASP A 79 -5.77 14.53 -20.04
C ASP A 79 -6.09 13.54 -18.89
N GLY A 80 -5.65 13.89 -17.67
CA GLY A 80 -5.83 13.06 -16.47
C GLY A 80 -4.76 12.01 -16.24
N VAL A 81 -3.79 11.83 -17.15
CA VAL A 81 -2.59 11.02 -16.90
C VAL A 81 -1.54 11.90 -16.21
N HIS A 82 -1.14 11.55 -15.00
CA HIS A 82 -0.16 12.32 -14.22
C HIS A 82 1.28 11.88 -14.51
N SER A 83 1.45 10.60 -14.84
CA SER A 83 2.71 10.02 -15.30
C SER A 83 2.47 8.92 -16.33
N TRP A 84 3.35 8.84 -17.32
CA TRP A 84 3.43 7.68 -18.22
C TRP A 84 3.60 6.32 -17.51
N LEU A 85 3.94 6.31 -16.21
CA LEU A 85 4.02 5.11 -15.36
C LEU A 85 2.71 4.74 -14.64
N ASP A 86 1.66 5.56 -14.71
CA ASP A 86 0.46 5.39 -13.89
C ASP A 86 -0.23 4.05 -14.12
N THR A 87 -0.21 3.54 -15.35
CA THR A 87 -0.74 2.20 -15.66
C THR A 87 0.22 1.08 -15.33
N PHE A 88 1.53 1.31 -15.44
CA PHE A 88 2.54 0.28 -15.18
C PHE A 88 2.46 -0.27 -13.76
N TRP A 89 2.31 0.60 -12.75
CA TRP A 89 2.33 0.18 -11.35
C TRP A 89 1.18 -0.74 -10.93
N PRO A 90 -0.09 -0.45 -11.28
CA PRO A 90 -1.19 -1.40 -11.14
C PRO A 90 -0.90 -2.76 -11.77
N TYR A 91 -0.43 -2.81 -13.03
CA TYR A 91 -0.08 -4.10 -13.65
C TYR A 91 1.05 -4.82 -12.90
N ARG A 92 2.09 -4.10 -12.50
CA ARG A 92 3.27 -4.66 -11.82
C ARG A 92 2.95 -5.23 -10.44
N TYR A 93 2.09 -4.60 -9.66
CA TYR A 93 1.79 -5.01 -8.28
C TYR A 93 0.46 -5.74 -8.14
N LEU A 94 -0.59 -5.23 -8.77
CA LEU A 94 -1.92 -5.83 -8.74
C LEU A 94 -2.08 -6.93 -9.78
N GLY A 95 -1.26 -7.00 -10.83
CA GLY A 95 -1.29 -8.08 -11.81
C GLY A 95 -0.48 -9.33 -11.40
N ARG A 96 0.51 -9.21 -10.51
CA ARG A 96 1.30 -10.37 -10.06
C ARG A 96 0.47 -11.32 -9.20
N ARG A 97 0.55 -12.62 -9.50
CA ARG A 97 -0.31 -13.67 -8.91
C ARG A 97 0.35 -14.44 -7.77
N ASP A 98 1.61 -14.15 -7.46
CA ASP A 98 2.35 -14.75 -6.35
C ASP A 98 1.79 -14.35 -4.97
N ARG A 99 2.21 -15.07 -3.93
CA ARG A 99 1.82 -14.81 -2.54
C ARG A 99 2.41 -13.48 -2.08
N ILE A 100 1.56 -12.53 -1.65
CA ILE A 100 2.05 -11.21 -1.18
C ILE A 100 2.68 -11.27 0.22
N ALA A 101 2.29 -12.25 1.04
CA ALA A 101 2.81 -12.41 2.40
C ALA A 101 4.35 -12.58 2.44
N LEU A 102 4.94 -13.16 1.40
CA LEU A 102 6.39 -13.35 1.29
C LEU A 102 7.05 -12.43 0.26
N ASN A 103 6.38 -12.21 -0.89
CA ASN A 103 7.03 -11.63 -2.07
C ASN A 103 6.82 -10.12 -2.22
N ALA A 104 6.01 -9.49 -1.36
CA ALA A 104 5.63 -8.08 -1.53
C ALA A 104 5.53 -7.31 -0.21
N ASN A 105 4.92 -7.91 0.82
CA ASN A 105 4.76 -7.25 2.11
C ASN A 105 6.10 -7.23 2.84
N PHE A 106 6.40 -6.10 3.48
CA PHE A 106 7.55 -5.92 4.37
C PHE A 106 7.06 -5.34 5.70
N PHE A 107 7.90 -5.41 6.72
CA PHE A 107 7.60 -4.92 8.05
C PHE A 107 8.75 -4.08 8.60
N PHE A 108 8.45 -3.34 9.65
CA PHE A 108 9.42 -2.61 10.45
C PHE A 108 9.25 -3.02 11.90
N LEU A 109 10.37 -3.12 12.62
CA LEU A 109 10.36 -3.32 14.06
C LEU A 109 10.45 -1.96 14.76
N PHE A 110 9.51 -1.69 15.66
CA PHE A 110 9.58 -0.54 16.55
C PHE A 110 10.45 -0.87 17.76
N ASN A 111 11.08 0.16 18.35
CA ASN A 111 11.76 0.01 19.63
C ASN A 111 10.79 -0.44 20.71
N ASP A 112 11.29 -1.24 21.64
CA ASP A 112 10.53 -1.63 22.82
C ASP A 112 10.32 -0.47 23.79
N VAL A 113 9.17 -0.54 24.46
CA VAL A 113 8.73 0.42 25.47
C VAL A 113 8.29 -0.36 26.71
N ASP A 114 8.47 0.25 27.89
CA ASP A 114 8.02 -0.32 29.15
C ASP A 114 6.50 -0.14 29.31
N ALA A 115 5.74 -1.00 28.64
CA ALA A 115 4.29 -1.06 28.69
C ALA A 115 3.82 -2.49 28.42
N ASP A 116 2.73 -2.91 29.05
CA ASP A 116 2.06 -4.16 28.68
C ASP A 116 1.50 -4.08 27.24
N GLN A 117 1.18 -5.25 26.67
CA GLN A 117 0.73 -5.36 25.30
C GLN A 117 -0.49 -4.50 24.98
N ALA A 118 -1.48 -4.44 25.88
CA ALA A 118 -2.70 -3.66 25.67
C ALA A 118 -2.43 -2.16 25.69
N ASN A 119 -1.65 -1.69 26.67
CA ASN A 119 -1.27 -0.29 26.79
C ASN A 119 -0.36 0.16 25.63
N ARG A 120 0.58 -0.69 25.19
CA ARG A 120 1.42 -0.41 24.01
C ARG A 120 0.58 -0.32 22.74
N ALA A 121 -0.33 -1.28 22.52
CA ALA A 121 -1.22 -1.28 21.37
C ALA A 121 -2.17 -0.05 21.37
N ALA A 122 -2.71 0.33 22.53
CA ALA A 122 -3.51 1.55 22.69
C ALA A 122 -2.73 2.81 22.29
N GLY A 123 -1.46 2.93 22.70
CA GLY A 123 -0.59 4.04 22.32
C GLY A 123 -0.31 4.11 20.81
N LEU A 124 -0.10 2.95 20.17
CA LEU A 124 0.08 2.85 18.71
C LEU A 124 -1.21 3.23 17.96
N ILE A 125 -2.36 2.73 18.40
CA ILE A 125 -3.68 3.07 17.84
C ILE A 125 -3.92 4.58 17.94
N ALA A 126 -3.76 5.16 19.13
CA ALA A 126 -3.95 6.59 19.35
C ALA A 126 -3.01 7.44 18.48
N SER A 127 -1.76 7.03 18.33
CA SER A 127 -0.78 7.71 17.45
C SER A 127 -1.17 7.63 15.98
N ALA A 128 -1.65 6.46 15.51
CA ALA A 128 -2.14 6.28 14.14
C ALA A 128 -3.39 7.14 13.87
N LEU A 129 -4.33 7.21 14.82
CA LEU A 129 -5.53 8.04 14.72
C LEU A 129 -5.20 9.54 14.74
N HIS A 130 -4.23 9.95 15.56
CA HIS A 130 -3.74 11.33 15.55
C HIS A 130 -3.14 11.69 14.19
N PHE A 131 -2.30 10.82 13.62
CA PHE A 131 -1.75 11.00 12.28
C PHE A 131 -2.87 11.07 11.21
N LYS A 132 -3.88 10.19 11.30
CA LYS A 132 -5.07 10.24 10.43
C LYS A 132 -5.76 11.60 10.49
N SER A 133 -6.07 12.12 11.68
CA SER A 133 -6.71 13.43 11.83
C SER A 133 -5.87 14.55 11.20
N LEU A 134 -4.56 14.55 11.44
CA LEU A 134 -3.66 15.52 10.80
C LEU A 134 -3.65 15.38 9.27
N LEU A 135 -3.70 14.17 8.74
CA LEU A 135 -3.72 13.91 7.30
C LEU A 135 -5.03 14.37 6.67
N ASP A 136 -6.17 14.01 7.27
CA ASP A 136 -7.51 14.37 6.79
C ASP A 136 -7.72 15.89 6.80
N GLU A 137 -7.15 16.59 7.80
CA GLU A 137 -7.17 18.05 7.91
C GLU A 137 -6.09 18.74 7.05
N GLU A 138 -5.28 17.97 6.30
CA GLU A 138 -4.14 18.43 5.51
C GLU A 138 -3.10 19.25 6.31
N ARG A 139 -2.88 18.85 7.57
CA ARG A 139 -1.95 19.48 8.52
C ARG A 139 -0.60 18.79 8.62
N ILE A 140 -0.40 17.67 7.90
CA ILE A 140 0.93 17.08 7.74
C ILE A 140 1.75 17.98 6.80
N PRO A 141 2.90 18.52 7.23
CA PRO A 141 3.72 19.35 6.36
C PRO A 141 4.20 18.56 5.13
N PRO A 142 4.19 19.17 3.93
CA PRO A 142 4.73 18.54 2.74
C PRO A 142 6.20 18.16 2.91
N VAL A 143 6.57 16.99 2.38
CA VAL A 143 7.95 16.55 2.34
C VAL A 143 8.70 17.32 1.28
N VAL A 144 9.82 17.95 1.64
CA VAL A 144 10.71 18.67 0.72
C VAL A 144 12.08 18.02 0.76
N GLN A 145 12.54 17.55 -0.40
CA GLN A 145 13.86 16.94 -0.55
C GLN A 145 14.71 17.80 -1.49
N ARG A 146 15.89 18.24 -1.01
CA ARG A 146 16.82 19.10 -1.77
C ARG A 146 16.14 20.34 -2.39
N GLY A 147 15.18 20.92 -1.66
CA GLY A 147 14.44 22.11 -2.10
C GLY A 147 13.25 21.84 -3.02
N ALA A 148 12.98 20.59 -3.40
CA ALA A 148 11.83 20.21 -4.22
C ALA A 148 10.75 19.49 -3.38
N PRO A 149 9.48 19.93 -3.44
CA PRO A 149 8.39 19.18 -2.82
C PRO A 149 8.28 17.78 -3.44
N GLN A 150 7.87 16.81 -2.63
CA GLN A 150 7.58 15.44 -3.04
C GLN A 150 6.07 15.24 -3.06
N SER A 151 5.59 14.31 -3.90
CA SER A 151 4.18 13.92 -3.87
C SER A 151 3.84 13.27 -2.54
N MET A 152 2.73 13.73 -1.98
CA MET A 152 2.08 13.26 -0.76
C MET A 152 0.85 12.39 -1.08
N GLU A 153 0.47 12.22 -2.35
CA GLU A 153 -0.72 11.46 -2.79
C GLU A 153 -0.82 10.06 -2.17
N GLN A 154 0.30 9.36 -2.02
CA GLN A 154 0.32 8.00 -1.47
C GLN A 154 -0.24 7.92 -0.04
N ASN A 155 -0.19 9.02 0.72
CA ASN A 155 -0.72 9.06 2.08
C ASN A 155 -2.25 8.84 2.13
N LYS A 156 -2.97 9.15 1.04
CA LYS A 156 -4.42 8.90 0.92
C LYS A 156 -4.80 7.42 1.11
N PHE A 157 -3.85 6.52 0.90
CA PHE A 157 -4.07 5.06 0.94
C PHE A 157 -3.64 4.40 2.26
N LEU A 158 -3.29 5.18 3.29
CA LEU A 158 -2.84 4.63 4.58
C LEU A 158 -3.97 4.06 5.43
N PHE A 159 -5.17 4.63 5.34
CA PHE A 159 -6.31 4.26 6.15
C PHE A 159 -7.46 3.76 5.28
N SER A 160 -8.24 2.80 5.80
CA SER A 160 -9.43 2.28 5.12
C SER A 160 -9.18 1.76 3.70
N THR A 161 -7.97 1.26 3.47
CA THR A 161 -7.54 0.78 2.16
C THR A 161 -7.18 -0.69 2.22
N THR A 162 -7.69 -1.47 1.28
CA THR A 162 -7.40 -2.90 1.18
C THR A 162 -7.28 -3.36 -0.25
N ARG A 163 -6.50 -4.42 -0.45
CA ARG A 163 -6.30 -5.07 -1.75
C ARG A 163 -7.28 -6.22 -1.91
N ILE A 164 -8.14 -6.13 -2.92
CA ILE A 164 -9.15 -7.14 -3.23
C ILE A 164 -8.58 -8.13 -4.25
N PRO A 165 -8.56 -9.44 -3.96
CA PRO A 165 -8.05 -10.43 -4.90
C PRO A 165 -8.96 -10.57 -6.12
N GLY A 166 -8.36 -10.64 -7.31
CA GLY A 166 -9.06 -10.96 -8.56
C GLY A 166 -8.40 -12.11 -9.30
N ALA A 167 -9.14 -12.76 -10.19
CA ALA A 167 -8.64 -13.95 -10.89
C ALA A 167 -7.41 -13.64 -11.77
N VAL A 168 -7.45 -12.53 -12.50
CA VAL A 168 -6.37 -12.10 -13.41
C VAL A 168 -5.57 -10.96 -12.80
N GLN A 169 -6.25 -10.02 -12.16
CA GLN A 169 -5.65 -8.83 -11.55
C GLN A 169 -6.43 -8.47 -10.30
N ASP A 170 -5.72 -8.08 -9.26
CA ASP A 170 -6.32 -7.57 -8.03
C ASP A 170 -6.81 -6.13 -8.23
N THR A 171 -7.72 -5.70 -7.38
CA THR A 171 -8.13 -4.29 -7.31
C THR A 171 -7.82 -3.75 -5.92
N VAL A 172 -8.02 -2.45 -5.76
CA VAL A 172 -7.88 -1.77 -4.47
C VAL A 172 -9.20 -1.13 -4.13
N ARG A 173 -9.69 -1.40 -2.92
CA ARG A 173 -10.75 -0.63 -2.30
C ARG A 173 -10.08 0.40 -1.41
N ALA A 174 -10.35 1.68 -1.66
CA ALA A 174 -9.78 2.79 -0.91
C ALA A 174 -10.74 3.98 -0.93
N PRO A 175 -10.61 4.92 0.02
CA PRO A 175 -11.23 6.23 -0.11
C PRO A 175 -10.62 7.03 -1.27
N TYR A 176 -11.14 8.23 -1.52
CA TYR A 176 -10.71 9.10 -2.62
C TYR A 176 -10.96 8.48 -4.01
N ARG A 177 -12.09 7.76 -4.12
CA ARG A 177 -12.67 7.25 -5.37
C ARG A 177 -14.08 7.80 -5.53
N ASP A 178 -14.66 7.70 -6.72
CA ASP A 178 -16.02 8.20 -6.97
C ASP A 178 -17.06 7.49 -6.08
N GLU A 179 -16.88 6.18 -5.84
CA GLU A 179 -17.77 5.36 -5.01
C GLU A 179 -17.54 5.55 -3.51
N TRP A 180 -16.36 6.07 -3.13
CA TRP A 180 -16.00 6.36 -1.75
C TRP A 180 -15.17 7.64 -1.68
N PRO A 181 -15.83 8.81 -1.72
CA PRO A 181 -15.16 10.09 -1.58
C PRO A 181 -14.42 10.14 -0.24
N GLY A 182 -13.15 10.57 -0.27
CA GLY A 182 -12.35 10.72 0.92
C GLY A 182 -12.57 12.08 1.62
N PRO A 183 -12.05 12.25 2.85
CA PRO A 183 -11.37 11.23 3.66
C PRO A 183 -12.32 10.13 4.18
N SER A 184 -11.77 8.99 4.60
CA SER A 184 -12.58 7.93 5.22
C SER A 184 -13.21 8.40 6.52
N THR A 185 -14.50 8.13 6.68
CA THR A 185 -15.31 8.40 7.89
C THR A 185 -15.50 7.15 8.77
N GLU A 186 -14.79 6.06 8.47
CA GLU A 186 -14.85 4.83 9.25
C GLU A 186 -14.31 5.02 10.66
N ARG A 187 -14.89 4.28 11.61
CA ARG A 187 -14.63 4.47 13.04
C ARG A 187 -13.98 3.27 13.71
N HIS A 188 -13.89 2.15 13.02
CA HIS A 188 -13.39 0.89 13.58
C HIS A 188 -12.06 0.47 13.00
N ILE A 189 -11.36 -0.31 13.81
CA ILE A 189 -10.26 -1.15 13.38
C ILE A 189 -10.69 -2.62 13.47
N LEU A 190 -9.86 -3.48 12.90
CA LEU A 190 -9.91 -4.91 13.15
C LEU A 190 -8.82 -5.29 14.16
N VAL A 191 -9.18 -6.11 15.14
CA VAL A 191 -8.23 -6.69 16.09
C VAL A 191 -8.19 -8.20 15.89
N PHE A 192 -7.02 -8.72 15.54
CA PHE A 192 -6.75 -10.15 15.47
C PHE A 192 -6.17 -10.62 16.81
N TYR A 193 -6.77 -11.63 17.41
CA TYR A 193 -6.28 -12.25 18.64
C TYR A 193 -6.56 -13.76 18.63
N ARG A 194 -5.52 -14.57 18.73
CA ARG A 194 -5.60 -16.05 18.77
C ARG A 194 -6.44 -16.66 17.64
N GLY A 195 -6.28 -16.13 16.43
CA GLY A 195 -7.00 -16.56 15.23
C GLY A 195 -8.45 -16.07 15.12
N ASN A 196 -8.95 -15.37 16.14
CA ASN A 196 -10.25 -14.68 16.11
C ASN A 196 -10.09 -13.25 15.57
N LEU A 197 -11.16 -12.72 15.01
CA LEU A 197 -11.23 -11.38 14.42
C LEU A 197 -12.34 -10.59 15.12
N PHE A 198 -11.99 -9.42 15.63
CA PHE A 198 -12.89 -8.53 16.35
C PHE A 198 -12.96 -7.18 15.65
N ARG A 199 -14.17 -6.62 15.58
CA ARG A 199 -14.39 -5.22 15.26
C ARG A 199 -14.27 -4.41 16.55
N MET A 200 -13.47 -3.35 16.54
CA MET A 200 -13.38 -2.41 17.67
C MET A 200 -13.53 -0.98 17.15
N ASP A 201 -14.60 -0.29 17.59
CA ASP A 201 -14.75 1.14 17.33
C ASP A 201 -13.68 1.90 18.15
N VAL A 202 -12.87 2.71 17.47
CA VAL A 202 -11.77 3.51 18.05
C VAL A 202 -12.04 5.02 17.97
N LEU A 203 -13.09 5.40 17.25
CA LEU A 203 -13.63 6.75 17.17
C LEU A 203 -15.10 6.75 17.61
N GLY A 204 -15.50 7.71 18.45
CA GLY A 204 -16.89 7.96 18.80
C GLY A 204 -17.71 8.43 17.59
N GLU A 205 -19.04 8.54 17.75
CA GLU A 205 -19.96 8.88 16.65
C GLU A 205 -19.62 10.21 15.96
N GLU A 206 -19.09 11.17 16.71
CA GLU A 206 -18.65 12.49 16.19
C GLU A 206 -17.23 12.46 15.61
N GLY A 207 -16.60 11.29 15.47
CA GLY A 207 -15.22 11.13 14.98
C GLY A 207 -14.15 11.44 16.02
N THR A 208 -14.53 11.68 17.28
CA THR A 208 -13.58 11.94 18.37
C THR A 208 -12.88 10.65 18.78
N PRO A 209 -11.53 10.59 18.83
CA PRO A 209 -10.80 9.41 19.27
C PRO A 209 -11.11 9.04 20.72
N HIS A 210 -11.24 7.75 21.00
CA HIS A 210 -11.27 7.24 22.36
C HIS A 210 -9.95 7.55 23.09
N THR A 211 -10.04 7.72 24.41
CA THR A 211 -8.87 7.95 25.26
C THR A 211 -7.96 6.71 25.31
N LEU A 212 -6.71 6.89 25.76
CA LEU A 212 -5.77 5.77 25.90
C LEU A 212 -6.32 4.67 26.83
N ASP A 213 -6.96 5.06 27.94
CA ASP A 213 -7.53 4.11 28.89
C ASP A 213 -8.71 3.34 28.27
N GLU A 214 -9.61 4.02 27.56
CA GLU A 214 -10.73 3.37 26.85
C GLU A 214 -10.25 2.41 25.75
N LEU A 215 -9.21 2.80 25.00
CA LEU A 215 -8.60 1.92 23.99
C LEU A 215 -7.96 0.69 24.64
N ALA A 216 -7.23 0.87 25.74
CA ALA A 216 -6.60 -0.24 26.46
C ALA A 216 -7.66 -1.19 27.06
N ASP A 217 -8.75 -0.66 27.61
CA ASP A 217 -9.85 -1.45 28.14
C ASP A 217 -10.61 -2.19 27.03
N GLY A 218 -10.81 -1.56 25.87
CA GLY A 218 -11.36 -2.23 24.67
C GLY A 218 -10.48 -3.39 24.20
N LEU A 219 -9.16 -3.22 24.18
CA LEU A 219 -8.21 -4.27 23.83
C LEU A 219 -8.22 -5.42 24.86
N ARG A 220 -8.31 -5.11 26.17
CA ARG A 220 -8.46 -6.13 27.22
C ARG A 220 -9.77 -6.91 27.05
N ALA A 221 -10.87 -6.22 26.74
CA ALA A 221 -12.15 -6.89 26.47
C ALA A 221 -12.08 -7.81 25.24
N VAL A 222 -11.33 -7.42 24.19
CA VAL A 222 -11.03 -8.29 23.04
C VAL A 222 -10.23 -9.51 23.47
N MET A 223 -9.18 -9.34 24.28
CA MET A 223 -8.37 -10.44 24.79
C MET A 223 -9.21 -11.41 25.64
N ASP A 224 -10.09 -10.90 26.50
CA ASP A 224 -11.00 -11.70 27.32
C ASP A 224 -12.00 -12.47 26.44
N ALA A 225 -12.61 -11.81 25.45
CA ALA A 225 -13.55 -12.44 24.53
C ALA A 225 -12.88 -13.51 23.65
N GLY A 226 -11.61 -13.29 23.27
CA GLY A 226 -10.80 -14.22 22.49
C GLY A 226 -9.90 -15.14 23.32
N ALA A 227 -10.17 -15.27 24.63
CA ALA A 227 -9.38 -16.11 25.53
C ALA A 227 -9.26 -17.56 25.02
N THR A 228 -10.33 -18.05 24.37
CA THR A 228 -10.32 -19.35 23.66
C THR A 228 -9.85 -19.13 22.21
N PRO A 229 -8.75 -19.78 21.78
CA PRO A 229 -8.29 -19.70 20.41
C PRO A 229 -9.35 -20.21 19.42
N ALA A 230 -9.34 -19.62 18.22
CA ALA A 230 -10.12 -20.15 17.11
C ALA A 230 -9.74 -21.62 16.85
N ALA A 231 -10.73 -22.44 16.51
CA ALA A 231 -10.47 -23.85 16.22
C ALA A 231 -9.47 -23.99 15.06
N PRO A 232 -8.56 -24.99 15.10
CA PRO A 232 -7.61 -25.20 14.01
C PRO A 232 -8.31 -25.29 12.65
N GLY A 233 -7.82 -24.52 11.68
CA GLY A 233 -8.37 -24.48 10.32
C GLY A 233 -9.61 -23.60 10.12
N THR A 234 -10.15 -22.95 11.16
CA THR A 234 -11.33 -22.08 11.02
C THR A 234 -11.00 -20.60 10.87
N SER A 235 -9.78 -20.17 11.18
CA SER A 235 -9.38 -18.77 11.02
C SER A 235 -9.26 -18.42 9.55
N VAL A 236 -10.18 -17.61 9.02
CA VAL A 236 -10.20 -17.26 7.58
C VAL A 236 -9.04 -16.36 7.14
N GLY A 237 -8.34 -15.72 8.09
CA GLY A 237 -7.23 -14.82 7.81
C GLY A 237 -6.09 -15.48 7.02
N HIS A 238 -5.82 -16.78 7.25
CA HIS A 238 -4.76 -17.50 6.55
C HIS A 238 -4.99 -17.57 5.02
N LEU A 239 -6.23 -17.46 4.55
CA LEU A 239 -6.55 -17.50 3.12
C LEU A 239 -5.93 -16.33 2.36
N THR A 240 -5.65 -15.21 3.03
CA THR A 240 -4.98 -14.04 2.46
C THR A 240 -3.53 -14.31 2.06
N THR A 241 -2.94 -15.42 2.55
CA THR A 241 -1.56 -15.86 2.25
C THR A 241 -1.46 -16.75 1.00
N LYS A 242 -2.60 -17.16 0.41
CA LYS A 242 -2.63 -17.94 -0.83
C LYS A 242 -2.09 -17.13 -2.01
N ALA A 243 -1.74 -17.82 -3.09
CA ALA A 243 -1.51 -17.16 -4.37
C ALA A 243 -2.76 -16.36 -4.76
N ARG A 244 -2.62 -15.23 -5.45
CA ARG A 244 -3.72 -14.24 -5.58
C ARG A 244 -4.94 -14.78 -6.29
N ALA A 245 -4.76 -15.58 -7.34
CA ALA A 245 -5.86 -16.22 -8.05
C ALA A 245 -6.58 -17.28 -7.19
N GLU A 246 -5.84 -18.04 -6.38
CA GLU A 246 -6.41 -19.00 -5.43
C GLU A 246 -7.15 -18.30 -4.29
N TRP A 247 -6.61 -17.17 -3.80
CA TRP A 247 -7.31 -16.33 -2.83
C TRP A 247 -8.59 -15.76 -3.44
N ALA A 248 -8.54 -15.30 -4.70
CA ALA A 248 -9.73 -14.80 -5.39
C ALA A 248 -10.84 -15.86 -5.44
N ALA A 249 -10.50 -17.11 -5.79
CA ALA A 249 -11.45 -18.22 -5.78
C ALA A 249 -12.02 -18.49 -4.37
N SER A 250 -11.16 -18.62 -3.36
CA SER A 250 -11.62 -18.84 -1.97
C SER A 250 -12.46 -17.69 -1.41
N ARG A 251 -12.18 -16.44 -1.80
CA ARG A 251 -13.03 -15.30 -1.44
C ARG A 251 -14.43 -15.43 -2.03
N GLN A 252 -14.55 -15.87 -3.29
CA GLN A 252 -15.87 -16.11 -3.90
C GLN A 252 -16.62 -17.25 -3.21
N ASP A 253 -15.93 -18.34 -2.88
CA ASP A 253 -16.52 -19.46 -2.15
C ASP A 253 -17.04 -19.00 -0.78
N LEU A 254 -16.27 -18.18 -0.05
CA LEU A 254 -16.70 -17.59 1.22
C LEU A 254 -17.92 -16.69 1.04
N LEU A 255 -17.91 -15.78 0.06
CA LEU A 255 -19.05 -14.90 -0.20
C LEU A 255 -20.34 -15.68 -0.54
N ALA A 256 -20.22 -16.82 -1.21
CA ALA A 256 -21.35 -17.68 -1.54
C ALA A 256 -21.80 -18.61 -0.40
N ALA A 257 -20.93 -18.88 0.58
CA ALA A 257 -21.20 -19.84 1.65
C ALA A 257 -22.26 -19.35 2.66
N ASP A 258 -22.35 -18.05 2.90
CA ASP A 258 -23.33 -17.46 3.82
C ASP A 258 -23.79 -16.08 3.33
N PRO A 259 -25.10 -15.78 3.31
CA PRO A 259 -25.62 -14.48 2.87
C PRO A 259 -25.19 -13.29 3.75
N GLY A 260 -24.70 -13.53 4.97
CA GLY A 260 -24.12 -12.51 5.85
C GLY A 260 -22.66 -12.20 5.53
N ASN A 261 -21.93 -13.08 4.84
CA ASN A 261 -20.51 -12.87 4.55
C ASN A 261 -20.23 -11.59 3.73
N PRO A 262 -21.03 -11.20 2.72
CA PRO A 262 -20.83 -9.92 2.04
C PRO A 262 -20.80 -8.71 2.99
N VAL A 263 -21.63 -8.70 4.04
CA VAL A 263 -21.65 -7.64 5.05
C VAL A 263 -20.38 -7.68 5.90
N LEU A 264 -19.95 -8.87 6.32
CA LEU A 264 -18.72 -9.05 7.09
C LEU A 264 -17.47 -8.65 6.28
N PHE A 265 -17.41 -9.00 4.99
CA PHE A 265 -16.36 -8.53 4.09
C PHE A 265 -16.38 -7.01 3.97
N ASP A 266 -17.56 -6.38 3.87
CA ASP A 266 -17.67 -4.92 3.85
C ASP A 266 -17.05 -4.30 5.11
N GLU A 267 -17.35 -4.84 6.29
CA GLU A 267 -16.77 -4.36 7.55
C GLU A 267 -15.25 -4.52 7.59
N VAL A 268 -14.74 -5.68 7.16
CA VAL A 268 -13.29 -5.96 7.11
C VAL A 268 -12.59 -5.02 6.14
N GLU A 269 -13.15 -4.85 4.96
CA GLU A 269 -12.51 -4.11 3.86
C GLU A 269 -12.58 -2.58 4.03
N ARG A 270 -13.39 -2.09 4.97
CA ARG A 270 -13.52 -0.65 5.30
C ARG A 270 -12.75 -0.23 6.54
N ALA A 271 -12.36 -1.16 7.40
CA ALA A 271 -11.67 -0.86 8.65
C ALA A 271 -10.47 0.07 8.45
N LEU A 272 -10.26 0.98 9.40
CA LEU A 272 -9.20 1.98 9.33
C LEU A 272 -7.82 1.34 9.15
N PHE A 273 -7.54 0.29 9.92
CA PHE A 273 -6.37 -0.56 9.86
C PHE A 273 -6.61 -1.82 10.70
N CYS A 274 -5.63 -2.73 10.72
CA CYS A 274 -5.65 -3.96 11.52
C CYS A 274 -4.59 -3.90 12.63
N VAL A 275 -4.91 -4.45 13.80
CA VAL A 275 -3.98 -4.67 14.92
C VAL A 275 -3.94 -6.16 15.22
N CYS A 276 -2.75 -6.75 15.25
CA CYS A 276 -2.55 -8.14 15.67
C CYS A 276 -1.98 -8.15 17.09
N LEU A 277 -2.69 -8.84 17.99
CA LEU A 277 -2.26 -9.10 19.36
C LEU A 277 -1.72 -10.53 19.41
N ASP A 278 -0.42 -10.69 19.23
CA ASP A 278 0.22 -12.01 19.23
C ASP A 278 0.59 -12.44 20.66
N ASP A 279 0.38 -13.71 20.99
CA ASP A 279 0.79 -14.30 22.28
C ASP A 279 2.14 -15.03 22.21
N LEU A 280 2.83 -14.91 21.07
CA LEU A 280 4.22 -15.30 20.89
C LEU A 280 5.13 -14.11 21.21
N VAL A 281 6.08 -14.32 22.11
CA VAL A 281 7.18 -13.37 22.37
C VAL A 281 8.43 -13.92 21.68
N PRO A 282 8.95 -13.27 20.63
CA PRO A 282 10.18 -13.69 19.98
C PRO A 282 11.35 -13.64 20.97
N GLU A 283 12.21 -14.66 20.97
CA GLU A 283 13.39 -14.71 21.86
C GLU A 283 14.45 -13.66 21.46
N GLU A 284 14.52 -13.33 20.17
CA GLU A 284 15.44 -12.36 19.60
C GLU A 284 14.82 -11.68 18.37
N PRO A 285 15.32 -10.51 17.93
CA PRO A 285 14.76 -9.81 16.78
C PRO A 285 14.73 -10.63 15.49
N LEU A 286 15.69 -11.55 15.29
CA LEU A 286 15.67 -12.44 14.12
C LEU A 286 14.50 -13.43 14.16
N ALA A 287 14.17 -13.95 15.35
CA ALA A 287 13.02 -14.83 15.54
C ALA A 287 11.67 -14.09 15.37
N ALA A 288 11.67 -12.75 15.31
CA ALA A 288 10.49 -11.97 14.93
C ALA A 288 10.31 -11.86 13.40
N CYS A 289 11.32 -12.28 12.62
CA CYS A 289 11.33 -12.22 11.16
C CYS A 289 10.92 -13.55 10.49
N ASP A 290 10.89 -14.65 11.25
CA ASP A 290 10.53 -16.01 10.83
C ASP A 290 9.07 -16.36 11.17
#